data_AF-A0A7Y2P2Q9-F1
#
_entry.id   AF-A0A7Y2P2Q9-F1
#
_cell.length_a   1.000
_cell.length_b   1.000
_cell.length_c   1.000
_cell.angle_alpha   90.00
_cell.angle_beta   90.00
_cell.angle_gamma   90.00
#
_symmetry.space_group_name_H-M   'P 1'
#
loop_
_entity.id
_entity.type
_entity.pdbx_description
1 polymer ?
#
loop_
_entity_poly.entity_id
_entity_poly.type
_entity_poly.pdbx_seq_one_letter_code
_entity_poly.pdbx_strand_id
1 'polypeptide(L)'
;MRKVLILVIALSFIFSSVSISQDLKDDEIKRQFNLAVNLYNAGSHYQAQSIFKKIIYDNELNSRTTSSYFFSSKIYLEQERYDEAESLITKFLESYPSSSYADEIRMMYVKLNFQQEDYYEALSELSFLIDRTKSEDYVALGKNIGEKIAYYYLNSSKLKQLYDSFTGNIIKPFLLLLLGKAYCKEGELVDAKKSLSELIKNYSSSEEYSKAVDYYGSLPDQSVPNSSAILIGVILPLQRNSAGQITSTASLEILEGIKFALSEFNLGREEKIGLLLRDTKNDIDEIKKIKNEFENNSSIKIILGPVFSNEVRATLNEFIDVNIPIISPNATDDDLTTLSDNFFQANPSFSKRGRIM
;
A
#
# COMPACT_ATOMS: atom_id res chain seq x y z
N MET A 1 33.29 -43.03 -55.03
CA MET A 1 34.05 -42.70 -53.80
C MET A 1 34.64 -41.29 -53.84
N ARG A 2 35.41 -40.90 -54.86
CA ARG A 2 36.07 -39.57 -54.94
C ARG A 2 35.11 -38.36 -54.87
N LYS A 3 33.92 -38.44 -55.48
CA LYS A 3 32.89 -37.36 -55.43
C LYS A 3 32.23 -37.20 -54.05
N VAL A 4 32.08 -38.28 -53.29
CA VAL A 4 31.50 -38.26 -51.93
C VAL A 4 32.51 -37.67 -50.94
N LEU A 5 33.80 -38.00 -51.09
CA LEU A 5 34.88 -37.44 -50.27
C LEU A 5 35.01 -35.91 -50.46
N ILE A 6 34.89 -35.42 -51.70
CA ILE A 6 34.91 -33.97 -51.98
C ILE A 6 33.70 -33.25 -51.35
N LEU A 7 32.53 -33.87 -51.37
CA LEU A 7 31.32 -33.30 -50.77
C LEU A 7 31.42 -33.21 -49.23
N VAL A 8 32.01 -34.22 -48.58
CA VAL A 8 32.22 -34.23 -47.12
C VAL A 8 33.27 -33.22 -46.68
N ILE A 9 34.36 -33.05 -47.44
CA ILE A 9 35.38 -32.02 -47.17
C ILE A 9 34.79 -30.62 -47.40
N ALA A 10 34.00 -30.43 -48.46
CA ALA A 10 33.30 -29.15 -48.69
C ALA A 10 32.31 -28.83 -47.56
N LEU A 11 31.56 -29.81 -47.06
CA LEU A 11 30.68 -29.63 -45.90
C LEU A 11 31.48 -29.27 -44.63
N SER A 12 32.60 -29.94 -44.36
CA SER A 12 33.40 -29.65 -43.15
C SER A 12 34.06 -28.27 -43.19
N PHE A 13 34.43 -27.76 -44.38
CA PHE A 13 34.91 -26.39 -44.57
C PHE A 13 33.81 -25.33 -44.38
N ILE A 14 32.57 -25.64 -44.77
CA ILE A 14 31.42 -24.76 -44.53
C ILE A 14 31.08 -24.73 -43.04
N PHE A 15 31.11 -25.86 -42.34
CA PHE A 15 30.88 -25.89 -40.90
C PHE A 15 31.99 -25.20 -40.09
N SER A 16 33.26 -25.39 -40.45
CA SER A 16 34.37 -24.74 -39.73
C SER A 16 34.43 -23.22 -39.94
N SER A 17 34.10 -22.73 -41.14
CA SER A 17 34.06 -21.29 -41.43
C SER A 17 32.91 -20.58 -40.71
N VAL A 18 31.75 -21.23 -40.58
CA VAL A 18 30.63 -20.70 -39.77
C VAL A 18 31.01 -20.61 -38.29
N SER A 19 31.67 -21.62 -37.72
CA SER A 19 32.10 -21.58 -36.32
C SER A 19 33.16 -20.49 -36.05
N ILE A 20 34.14 -20.31 -36.96
CA ILE A 20 35.16 -19.25 -36.82
C ILE A 20 34.53 -17.86 -36.93
N SER A 21 33.54 -17.67 -37.82
CA SER A 21 32.83 -16.40 -37.96
C SER A 21 31.98 -16.06 -36.73
N GLN A 22 31.41 -17.06 -36.06
CA GLN A 22 30.65 -16.86 -34.82
C GLN A 22 31.56 -16.49 -33.65
N ASP A 23 32.72 -17.14 -33.52
CA ASP A 23 33.68 -16.89 -32.44
C ASP A 23 34.28 -15.47 -32.52
N LEU A 24 34.64 -15.01 -33.73
CA LEU A 24 35.10 -13.63 -33.96
C LEU A 24 34.02 -12.59 -33.63
N LYS A 25 32.75 -12.88 -33.95
CA LYS A 25 31.63 -11.99 -33.64
C LYS A 25 31.41 -11.89 -32.12
N ASP A 26 31.50 -13.00 -31.39
CA ASP A 26 31.36 -12.99 -29.93
C ASP A 26 32.48 -12.22 -29.22
N ASP A 27 33.72 -12.37 -29.70
CA ASP A 27 34.88 -11.61 -29.19
C ASP A 27 34.74 -10.10 -29.43
N GLU A 28 34.19 -9.69 -30.57
CA GLU A 28 33.92 -8.28 -30.84
C GLU A 28 32.83 -7.73 -29.91
N ILE A 29 31.71 -8.45 -29.76
CA ILE A 29 30.62 -8.07 -28.83
C ILE A 29 31.17 -7.95 -27.41
N LYS A 30 32.06 -8.87 -27.00
CA LYS A 30 32.71 -8.83 -25.69
C LYS A 30 33.53 -7.58 -25.48
N ARG A 31 34.35 -7.18 -26.47
CA ARG A 31 35.14 -5.94 -26.39
C ARG A 31 34.26 -4.70 -26.36
N GLN A 32 33.25 -4.62 -27.22
CA GLN A 32 32.30 -3.51 -27.26
C GLN A 32 31.53 -3.40 -25.94
N PHE A 33 31.06 -4.51 -25.39
CA PHE A 33 30.36 -4.54 -24.11
C PHE A 33 31.24 -4.03 -22.97
N ASN A 34 32.48 -4.53 -22.86
CA ASN A 34 33.39 -4.09 -21.81
C ASN A 34 33.71 -2.59 -21.91
N LEU A 35 33.86 -2.07 -23.14
CA LEU A 35 34.03 -0.64 -23.37
C LEU A 35 32.79 0.16 -22.91
N ALA A 36 31.59 -0.29 -23.26
CA ALA A 36 30.34 0.35 -22.86
C ALA A 36 30.18 0.40 -21.33
N VAL A 37 30.51 -0.70 -20.63
CA VAL A 37 30.50 -0.76 -19.16
C VAL A 37 31.53 0.21 -18.56
N ASN A 38 32.74 0.29 -19.09
CA ASN A 38 33.74 1.25 -18.62
C ASN A 38 33.27 2.70 -18.81
N LEU A 39 32.65 3.02 -19.95
CA LEU A 39 32.07 4.33 -20.21
C LEU A 39 30.90 4.64 -19.27
N TYR A 40 30.04 3.67 -19.01
CA TYR A 40 28.94 3.80 -18.04
C TYR A 40 29.48 4.11 -16.64
N ASN A 41 30.47 3.36 -16.17
CA ASN A 41 31.10 3.57 -14.86
C ASN A 41 31.84 4.92 -14.77
N ALA A 42 32.29 5.46 -15.90
CA ALA A 42 32.90 6.80 -15.98
C ALA A 42 31.86 7.93 -16.11
N GLY A 43 30.55 7.65 -16.02
CA GLY A 43 29.47 8.64 -16.17
C GLY A 43 29.23 9.10 -17.61
N SER A 44 29.91 8.51 -18.59
CA SER A 44 29.75 8.83 -20.02
C SER A 44 28.53 8.14 -20.62
N HIS A 45 27.35 8.40 -20.03
CA HIS A 45 26.09 7.70 -20.32
C HIS A 45 25.70 7.74 -21.80
N TYR A 46 25.91 8.87 -22.51
CA TYR A 46 25.58 8.97 -23.94
C TYR A 46 26.38 7.99 -24.81
N GLN A 47 27.70 7.91 -24.60
CA GLN A 47 28.57 7.03 -25.38
C GLN A 47 28.31 5.56 -25.03
N ALA A 48 28.15 5.26 -23.73
CA ALA A 48 27.78 3.93 -23.26
C ALA A 48 26.45 3.48 -23.89
N GLN A 49 25.44 4.35 -23.88
CA GLN A 49 24.13 4.09 -24.46
C GLN A 49 24.20 3.77 -25.95
N SER A 50 25.01 4.52 -26.71
CA SER A 50 25.19 4.26 -28.14
C SER A 50 25.74 2.85 -28.39
N ILE A 51 26.70 2.40 -27.59
CA ILE A 51 27.31 1.08 -27.75
C ILE A 51 26.35 -0.03 -27.29
N PHE A 52 25.67 0.13 -26.14
CA PHE A 52 24.68 -0.85 -25.69
C PHE A 52 23.54 -1.04 -26.70
N LYS A 53 23.02 0.05 -27.28
CA LYS A 53 22.01 -0.03 -28.36
C LYS A 53 22.55 -0.80 -29.56
N LYS A 54 23.78 -0.53 -30.00
CA LYS A 54 24.40 -1.25 -31.10
C LYS A 54 24.47 -2.75 -30.82
N ILE A 55 24.88 -3.14 -29.60
CA ILE A 55 24.92 -4.54 -29.18
C ILE A 55 23.52 -5.17 -29.27
N ILE A 56 22.48 -4.46 -28.83
CA ILE A 56 21.09 -4.91 -28.84
C ILE A 56 20.52 -5.12 -30.25
N TYR A 57 20.82 -4.23 -31.21
CA TYR A 57 20.24 -4.29 -32.55
C TYR A 57 20.98 -5.22 -33.52
N ASP A 58 22.31 -5.33 -33.41
CA ASP A 58 23.14 -5.96 -34.43
C ASP A 58 23.40 -7.47 -34.18
N ASN A 59 22.97 -8.00 -33.03
CA ASN A 59 23.39 -9.31 -32.56
C ASN A 59 22.23 -10.22 -32.18
N GLU A 60 22.40 -11.50 -32.54
CA GLU A 60 21.53 -12.57 -32.09
C GLU A 60 21.80 -12.93 -30.62
N LEU A 61 20.89 -13.71 -30.05
CA LEU A 61 20.74 -14.01 -28.63
C LEU A 61 22.05 -14.47 -27.95
N ASN A 62 22.57 -13.66 -27.03
CA ASN A 62 23.63 -14.05 -26.08
C ASN A 62 23.48 -13.29 -24.74
N SER A 63 24.23 -13.71 -23.72
CA SER A 63 24.18 -13.12 -22.37
C SER A 63 24.56 -11.63 -22.34
N ARG A 64 25.41 -11.18 -23.26
CA ARG A 64 25.84 -9.77 -23.38
C ARG A 64 24.74 -8.90 -23.97
N THR A 65 23.91 -9.45 -24.85
CA THR A 65 22.71 -8.78 -25.36
C THR A 65 21.76 -8.51 -24.19
N THR A 66 21.44 -9.49 -23.35
CA THR A 66 20.54 -9.28 -22.20
C THR A 66 21.12 -8.32 -21.15
N SER A 67 22.43 -8.37 -20.89
CA SER A 67 23.08 -7.37 -20.03
C SER A 67 23.05 -5.96 -20.63
N SER A 68 23.14 -5.84 -21.96
CA SER A 68 23.06 -4.54 -22.64
C SER A 68 21.68 -3.92 -22.52
N TYR A 69 20.60 -4.72 -22.58
CA TYR A 69 19.25 -4.25 -22.26
C TYR A 69 19.20 -3.67 -20.83
N PHE A 70 19.74 -4.38 -19.84
CA PHE A 70 19.79 -3.90 -18.45
C PHE A 70 20.48 -2.53 -18.33
N PHE A 71 21.70 -2.38 -18.85
CA PHE A 71 22.40 -1.11 -18.75
C PHE A 71 21.71 0.00 -19.53
N SER A 72 21.18 -0.31 -20.72
CA SER A 72 20.49 0.66 -21.56
C SER A 72 19.18 1.14 -20.94
N SER A 73 18.37 0.25 -20.37
CA SER A 73 17.15 0.61 -19.64
C SER A 73 17.48 1.46 -18.41
N LYS A 74 18.53 1.10 -17.67
CA LYS A 74 19.00 1.86 -16.51
C LYS A 74 19.43 3.28 -16.89
N ILE A 75 20.19 3.44 -17.97
CA ILE A 75 20.61 4.76 -18.47
C ILE A 75 19.39 5.61 -18.86
N TYR A 76 18.40 5.05 -19.56
CA TYR A 76 17.19 5.80 -19.91
C TYR A 76 16.40 6.23 -18.67
N LEU A 77 16.27 5.37 -17.67
CA LEU A 77 15.63 5.73 -16.39
C LEU A 77 16.39 6.83 -15.64
N GLU A 78 17.73 6.77 -15.60
CA GLU A 78 18.58 7.81 -15.01
C GLU A 78 18.47 9.16 -15.74
N GLN A 79 18.08 9.14 -17.02
CA GLN A 79 17.86 10.32 -17.85
C GLN A 79 16.39 10.78 -17.89
N GLU A 80 15.50 10.16 -17.12
CA GLU A 80 14.05 10.43 -17.12
C GLU A 80 13.40 10.24 -18.50
N ARG A 81 14.02 9.42 -19.36
CA ARG A 81 13.53 9.06 -20.69
C ARG A 81 12.63 7.83 -20.59
N TYR A 82 11.44 8.05 -20.02
CA TYR A 82 10.54 6.96 -19.63
C TYR A 82 10.01 6.15 -20.81
N ASP A 83 9.65 6.79 -21.93
CA ASP A 83 9.11 6.08 -23.11
C ASP A 83 10.14 5.10 -23.70
N GLU A 84 11.40 5.54 -23.81
CA GLU A 84 12.46 4.67 -24.31
C GLU A 84 12.85 3.57 -23.32
N ALA A 85 12.78 3.85 -22.01
CA ALA A 85 12.98 2.86 -20.98
C ALA A 85 11.87 1.79 -21.03
N GLU A 86 10.61 2.20 -21.06
CA GLU A 86 9.44 1.31 -21.12
C GLU A 86 9.49 0.43 -22.36
N SER A 87 9.73 1.01 -23.54
CA SER A 87 9.85 0.25 -24.79
C SER A 87 10.94 -0.81 -24.73
N LEU A 88 12.06 -0.51 -24.07
CA LEU A 88 13.18 -1.43 -23.96
C LEU A 88 12.94 -2.53 -22.91
N ILE A 89 12.33 -2.16 -21.78
CA ILE A 89 11.95 -3.05 -20.69
C ILE A 89 10.89 -4.07 -21.15
N THR A 90 9.80 -3.58 -21.77
CA THR A 90 8.70 -4.45 -22.26
C THR A 90 9.22 -5.43 -23.29
N LYS A 91 9.98 -4.95 -24.28
CA LYS A 91 10.63 -5.81 -25.29
C LYS A 91 11.53 -6.87 -24.64
N PHE A 92 12.28 -6.51 -23.60
CA PHE A 92 13.11 -7.47 -22.88
C PHE A 92 12.28 -8.56 -22.19
N LEU A 93 11.23 -8.16 -21.45
CA LEU A 93 10.40 -9.11 -20.70
C LEU A 93 9.61 -10.04 -21.62
N GLU A 94 9.25 -9.59 -22.83
CA GLU A 94 8.64 -10.43 -23.86
C GLU A 94 9.65 -11.38 -24.52
N SER A 95 10.83 -10.88 -24.87
CA SER A 95 11.81 -11.62 -25.68
C SER A 95 12.74 -12.52 -24.85
N TYR A 96 13.00 -12.15 -23.60
CA TYR A 96 13.99 -12.80 -22.72
C TYR A 96 13.47 -13.06 -21.29
N PRO A 97 12.27 -13.64 -21.10
CA PRO A 97 11.67 -13.82 -19.77
C PRO A 97 12.45 -14.75 -18.84
N SER A 98 13.34 -15.60 -19.36
CA SER A 98 14.18 -16.54 -18.60
C SER A 98 15.61 -16.03 -18.34
N SER A 99 15.92 -14.79 -18.75
CA SER A 99 17.23 -14.19 -18.50
C SER A 99 17.51 -14.06 -17.00
N SER A 100 18.79 -14.17 -16.61
CA SER A 100 19.20 -13.89 -15.23
C SER A 100 18.98 -12.43 -14.81
N TYR A 101 18.69 -11.53 -15.76
CA TYR A 101 18.37 -10.12 -15.51
C TYR A 101 16.85 -9.84 -15.53
N ALA A 102 16.01 -10.86 -15.70
CA ALA A 102 14.56 -10.66 -15.82
C ALA A 102 13.95 -10.05 -14.56
N ASP A 103 14.41 -10.45 -13.39
CA ASP A 103 13.94 -9.92 -12.11
C ASP A 103 14.36 -8.46 -11.94
N GLU A 104 15.62 -8.11 -12.23
CA GLU A 104 16.13 -6.74 -12.20
C GLU A 104 15.40 -5.81 -13.18
N ILE A 105 15.17 -6.26 -14.41
CA ILE A 105 14.44 -5.49 -15.43
C ILE A 105 12.98 -5.28 -14.99
N ARG A 106 12.35 -6.30 -14.39
CA ARG A 106 11.00 -6.16 -13.87
C ARG A 106 10.95 -5.17 -12.71
N MET A 107 11.94 -5.18 -11.83
CA MET A 107 12.08 -4.16 -10.77
C MET A 107 12.27 -2.75 -11.33
N MET A 108 12.98 -2.60 -12.45
CA MET A 108 13.05 -1.33 -13.18
C MET A 108 11.68 -0.91 -13.72
N TYR A 109 10.87 -1.86 -14.19
CA TYR A 109 9.52 -1.57 -14.67
C TYR A 109 8.60 -1.11 -13.54
N VAL A 110 8.65 -1.78 -12.39
CA VAL A 110 7.95 -1.37 -11.16
C VAL A 110 8.34 0.06 -10.78
N LYS A 111 9.64 0.38 -10.81
CA LYS A 111 10.13 1.74 -10.51
C LYS A 111 9.61 2.77 -11.52
N LEU A 112 9.61 2.44 -12.82
CA LEU A 112 9.09 3.30 -13.88
C LEU A 112 7.61 3.61 -13.65
N ASN A 113 6.78 2.58 -13.47
CA ASN A 113 5.34 2.73 -13.23
C ASN A 113 5.05 3.53 -11.95
N PHE A 114 5.83 3.30 -10.89
CA PHE A 114 5.72 4.08 -9.66
C PHE A 114 6.05 5.57 -9.88
N GLN A 115 7.08 5.89 -10.68
CA GLN A 115 7.44 7.27 -11.01
C GLN A 115 6.39 7.96 -11.89
N GLN A 116 5.64 7.20 -12.68
CA GLN A 116 4.51 7.68 -13.49
C GLN A 116 3.18 7.67 -12.73
N GLU A 117 3.19 7.37 -11.42
CA GLU A 117 2.01 7.26 -10.57
C GLU A 117 1.01 6.15 -10.98
N ASP A 118 1.42 5.22 -11.85
CA ASP A 118 0.66 4.01 -12.14
C ASP A 118 0.92 2.93 -11.08
N TYR A 119 0.36 3.16 -9.90
CA TYR A 119 0.50 2.27 -8.75
C TYR A 119 -0.14 0.90 -8.97
N TYR A 120 -1.14 0.81 -9.84
CA TYR A 120 -1.80 -0.45 -10.16
C TYR A 120 -0.86 -1.33 -10.98
N GLU A 121 -0.28 -0.79 -12.05
CA GLU A 121 0.66 -1.53 -12.88
C GLU A 121 1.95 -1.86 -12.12
N ALA A 122 2.43 -0.93 -11.28
CA ALA A 122 3.58 -1.21 -10.40
C ALA A 122 3.33 -2.42 -9.47
N LEU A 123 2.15 -2.52 -8.86
CA LEU A 123 1.81 -3.68 -8.03
C LEU A 123 1.56 -4.95 -8.86
N SER A 124 1.03 -4.80 -10.08
CA SER A 124 0.86 -5.91 -11.02
C SER A 124 2.18 -6.56 -11.40
N GLU A 125 3.17 -5.75 -11.75
CA GLU A 125 4.52 -6.18 -12.08
C GLU A 125 5.25 -6.80 -10.89
N LEU A 126 5.07 -6.25 -9.68
CA LEU A 126 5.54 -6.88 -8.44
C LEU A 126 4.88 -8.22 -8.18
N SER A 127 3.57 -8.32 -8.40
CA SER A 127 2.81 -9.55 -8.20
C SER A 127 3.28 -10.65 -9.14
N PHE A 128 3.58 -10.30 -10.39
CA PHE A 128 4.21 -11.20 -11.35
C PHE A 128 5.60 -11.65 -10.90
N LEU A 129 6.42 -10.72 -10.41
CA LEU A 129 7.76 -11.03 -9.90
C LEU A 129 7.68 -12.06 -8.77
N ILE A 130 6.87 -11.78 -7.75
CA ILE A 130 6.67 -12.64 -6.57
C ILE A 130 6.18 -14.04 -6.97
N ASP A 131 5.29 -14.15 -7.95
CA ASP A 131 4.70 -15.43 -8.35
C ASP A 131 5.68 -16.34 -9.13
N ARG A 132 6.74 -15.78 -9.73
CA ARG A 132 7.58 -16.50 -10.71
C ARG A 132 9.07 -16.53 -10.41
N THR A 133 9.58 -15.58 -9.62
CA THR A 133 11.00 -15.59 -9.26
C THR A 133 11.34 -16.82 -8.40
N LYS A 134 12.58 -17.29 -8.52
CA LYS A 134 13.17 -18.32 -7.65
C LYS A 134 13.99 -17.72 -6.51
N SER A 135 14.17 -16.40 -6.50
CA SER A 135 14.97 -15.70 -5.51
C SER A 135 14.10 -15.29 -4.33
N GLU A 136 14.38 -15.87 -3.16
CA GLU A 136 13.70 -15.53 -1.91
C GLU A 136 13.87 -14.03 -1.55
N ASP A 137 15.03 -13.45 -1.88
CA ASP A 137 15.32 -12.03 -1.68
C ASP A 137 14.36 -11.15 -2.50
N TYR A 138 14.10 -11.51 -3.77
CA TYR A 138 13.16 -10.76 -4.62
C TYR A 138 11.71 -10.94 -4.17
N VAL A 139 11.34 -12.13 -3.69
CA VAL A 139 10.01 -12.35 -3.08
C VAL A 139 9.83 -11.42 -1.87
N ALA A 140 10.78 -11.40 -0.93
CA ALA A 140 10.70 -10.58 0.27
C ALA A 140 10.68 -9.08 -0.04
N LEU A 141 11.56 -8.63 -0.95
CA LEU A 141 11.60 -7.25 -1.42
C LEU A 141 10.28 -6.84 -2.09
N GLY A 142 9.78 -7.69 -2.99
CA GLY A 142 8.55 -7.43 -3.73
C GLY A 142 7.34 -7.33 -2.80
N LYS A 143 7.22 -8.23 -1.82
CA LYS A 143 6.17 -8.16 -0.79
C LYS A 143 6.26 -6.88 0.03
N ASN A 144 7.46 -6.47 0.46
CA ASN A 144 7.64 -5.25 1.26
C ASN A 144 7.19 -3.98 0.50
N ILE A 145 7.60 -3.86 -0.76
CA ILE A 145 7.22 -2.73 -1.62
C ILE A 145 5.73 -2.80 -1.93
N GLY A 146 5.22 -3.99 -2.27
CA GLY A 146 3.82 -4.23 -2.61
C GLY A 146 2.86 -3.88 -1.47
N GLU A 147 3.20 -4.21 -0.21
CA GLU A 147 2.41 -3.82 0.96
C GLU A 147 2.29 -2.28 1.07
N LYS A 148 3.38 -1.55 0.84
CA LYS A 148 3.37 -0.07 0.88
C LYS A 148 2.53 0.50 -0.27
N ILE A 149 2.73 0.00 -1.49
CA ILE A 149 1.97 0.45 -2.66
C ILE A 149 0.46 0.27 -2.41
N ALA A 150 0.07 -0.94 -1.98
CA ALA A 150 -1.31 -1.26 -1.69
C ALA A 150 -1.88 -0.38 -0.56
N TYR A 151 -1.16 -0.20 0.54
CA TYR A 151 -1.64 0.55 1.70
C TYR A 151 -1.85 2.05 1.41
N TYR A 152 -0.93 2.68 0.68
CA TYR A 152 -0.95 4.12 0.47
C TYR A 152 -1.74 4.55 -0.77
N TYR A 153 -1.78 3.73 -1.83
CA TYR A 153 -2.23 4.19 -3.15
C TYR A 153 -3.38 3.40 -3.76
N LEU A 154 -3.72 2.21 -3.27
CA LEU A 154 -4.76 1.37 -3.85
C LEU A 154 -5.95 1.15 -2.88
N ASN A 155 -7.13 0.92 -3.47
CA ASN A 155 -8.36 0.56 -2.77
C ASN A 155 -8.70 -0.92 -2.98
N SER A 156 -9.69 -1.42 -2.25
CA SER A 156 -10.15 -2.81 -2.33
C SER A 156 -10.55 -3.22 -3.74
N SER A 157 -11.23 -2.35 -4.49
CA SER A 157 -11.68 -2.62 -5.85
C SER A 157 -10.50 -2.91 -6.81
N LYS A 158 -9.44 -2.09 -6.78
CA LYS A 158 -8.24 -2.30 -7.58
C LYS A 158 -7.48 -3.55 -7.14
N LEU A 159 -7.34 -3.77 -5.84
CA LEU A 159 -6.73 -5.00 -5.33
C LEU A 159 -7.54 -6.25 -5.69
N LYS A 160 -8.87 -6.14 -5.80
CA LYS A 160 -9.74 -7.25 -6.19
C LYS A 160 -9.58 -7.58 -7.66
N GLN A 161 -9.54 -6.55 -8.52
CA GLN A 161 -9.21 -6.71 -9.93
C GLN A 161 -7.86 -7.44 -10.11
N LEU A 162 -6.85 -7.05 -9.32
CA LEU A 162 -5.55 -7.69 -9.35
C LEU A 162 -5.59 -9.14 -8.83
N TYR A 163 -6.27 -9.39 -7.71
CA TYR A 163 -6.46 -10.74 -7.21
C TYR A 163 -7.11 -11.66 -8.26
N ASP A 164 -8.11 -11.17 -9.00
CA ASP A 164 -8.82 -11.94 -10.01
C ASP A 164 -7.99 -12.19 -11.28
N SER A 165 -7.00 -11.34 -11.59
CA SER A 165 -6.13 -11.51 -12.77
C SER A 165 -5.02 -12.55 -12.59
N PHE A 166 -4.69 -12.91 -11.35
CA PHE A 166 -3.69 -13.92 -11.03
C PHE A 166 -4.32 -15.29 -10.76
N THR A 167 -3.62 -16.35 -11.16
CA THR A 167 -3.99 -17.75 -10.87
C THR A 167 -2.94 -18.49 -10.04
N GLY A 168 -1.76 -17.89 -9.83
CA GLY A 168 -0.64 -18.51 -9.12
C GLY A 168 -0.87 -18.65 -7.62
N ASN A 169 -0.59 -19.83 -7.08
CA ASN A 169 -0.82 -20.13 -5.66
C ASN A 169 0.18 -19.43 -4.72
N ILE A 170 1.30 -18.91 -5.24
CA ILE A 170 2.32 -18.22 -4.44
C ILE A 170 1.87 -16.79 -4.13
N ILE A 171 1.32 -16.09 -5.14
CA ILE A 171 0.90 -14.69 -4.99
C ILE A 171 -0.50 -14.51 -4.37
N LYS A 172 -1.39 -15.50 -4.54
CA LYS A 172 -2.78 -15.44 -4.03
C LYS A 172 -2.88 -15.14 -2.53
N PRO A 173 -2.14 -15.79 -1.62
CA PRO A 173 -2.17 -15.47 -0.19
C PRO A 173 -1.77 -14.01 0.07
N PHE A 174 -0.73 -13.51 -0.60
CA PHE A 174 -0.29 -12.13 -0.48
C PHE A 174 -1.39 -11.14 -0.90
N LEU A 175 -2.02 -11.36 -2.06
CA LEU A 175 -3.12 -10.49 -2.53
C LEU A 175 -4.36 -10.57 -1.62
N LEU A 176 -4.69 -11.73 -1.06
CA LEU A 176 -5.79 -11.85 -0.07
C LEU A 176 -5.49 -11.09 1.22
N LEU A 177 -4.23 -11.10 1.68
CA LEU A 177 -3.81 -10.33 2.85
C LEU A 177 -3.94 -8.81 2.58
N LEU A 178 -3.50 -8.35 1.41
CA LEU A 178 -3.65 -6.94 1.00
C LEU A 178 -5.12 -6.54 0.90
N LEU A 179 -5.97 -7.38 0.29
CA LEU A 179 -7.42 -7.18 0.21
C LEU A 179 -8.06 -7.06 1.59
N GLY A 180 -7.74 -7.99 2.51
CA GLY A 180 -8.27 -7.96 3.87
C GLY A 180 -7.92 -6.65 4.61
N LYS A 181 -6.67 -6.20 4.47
CA LYS A 181 -6.20 -4.91 5.03
C LYS A 181 -6.93 -3.71 4.39
N ALA A 182 -7.13 -3.73 3.07
CA ALA A 182 -7.80 -2.66 2.35
C ALA A 182 -9.29 -2.55 2.71
N TYR A 183 -10.03 -3.67 2.70
CA TYR A 183 -11.43 -3.70 3.15
C TYR A 183 -11.57 -3.20 4.59
N CYS A 184 -10.65 -3.58 5.49
CA CYS A 184 -10.67 -3.06 6.86
C CYS A 184 -10.48 -1.54 6.92
N LYS A 185 -9.54 -1.00 6.14
CA LYS A 185 -9.30 0.46 6.03
C LYS A 185 -10.52 1.21 5.51
N GLU A 186 -11.30 0.57 4.63
CA GLU A 186 -12.51 1.13 4.03
C GLU A 186 -13.78 0.89 4.89
N GLY A 187 -13.67 0.12 5.97
CA GLY A 187 -14.79 -0.19 6.87
C GLY A 187 -15.65 -1.39 6.42
N GLU A 188 -15.27 -2.07 5.35
CA GLU A 188 -15.95 -3.24 4.77
C GLU A 188 -15.57 -4.53 5.53
N LEU A 189 -15.95 -4.61 6.80
CA LEU A 189 -15.51 -5.69 7.70
C LEU A 189 -15.94 -7.10 7.25
N VAL A 190 -17.09 -7.23 6.58
CA VAL A 190 -17.57 -8.51 6.04
C VAL A 190 -16.60 -9.04 4.99
N ASP A 191 -16.23 -8.20 4.02
CA ASP A 191 -15.34 -8.56 2.93
C ASP A 191 -13.88 -8.70 3.40
N ALA A 192 -13.49 -7.92 4.42
CA ALA A 192 -12.21 -8.11 5.11
C ALA A 192 -12.12 -9.51 5.73
N LYS A 193 -13.13 -9.89 6.53
CA LYS A 193 -13.20 -11.23 7.14
C LYS A 193 -13.26 -12.32 6.10
N LYS A 194 -14.05 -12.15 5.03
CA LYS A 194 -14.13 -13.11 3.94
C LYS A 194 -12.76 -13.35 3.30
N SER A 195 -12.05 -12.28 2.90
CA SER A 195 -10.73 -12.37 2.25
C SER A 195 -9.68 -13.04 3.14
N LEU A 196 -9.64 -12.66 4.43
CA LEU A 196 -8.72 -13.26 5.40
C LEU A 196 -9.07 -14.71 5.73
N SER A 197 -10.37 -15.03 5.83
CA SER A 197 -10.82 -16.41 6.07
C SER A 197 -10.50 -17.33 4.90
N GLU A 198 -10.56 -16.83 3.67
CA GLU A 198 -10.15 -17.56 2.47
C GLU A 198 -8.66 -17.87 2.52
N LEU A 199 -7.83 -16.90 2.93
CA LEU A 199 -6.40 -17.08 3.15
C LEU A 199 -6.12 -18.17 4.20
N ILE A 200 -6.70 -18.03 5.39
CA ILE A 200 -6.51 -18.94 6.52
C ILE A 200 -6.94 -20.38 6.15
N LYS A 201 -8.05 -20.53 5.43
CA LYS A 201 -8.60 -21.84 5.09
C LYS A 201 -7.82 -22.54 3.97
N ASN A 202 -7.47 -21.81 2.91
CA ASN A 202 -6.96 -22.41 1.68
C ASN A 202 -5.42 -22.35 1.57
N TYR A 203 -4.76 -21.51 2.38
CA TYR A 203 -3.32 -21.23 2.27
C TYR A 203 -2.61 -21.33 3.63
N SER A 204 -2.89 -22.39 4.38
CA SER A 204 -2.35 -22.60 5.73
C SER A 204 -0.82 -22.75 5.82
N SER A 205 -0.16 -23.07 4.70
CA SER A 205 1.30 -23.17 4.59
C SER A 205 1.98 -21.90 4.08
N SER A 206 1.22 -20.84 3.79
CA SER A 206 1.79 -19.58 3.28
C SER A 206 2.45 -18.76 4.39
N GLU A 207 3.43 -17.93 4.03
CA GLU A 207 4.07 -17.00 4.96
C GLU A 207 3.08 -15.95 5.51
N GLU A 208 2.04 -15.66 4.74
CA GLU A 208 0.97 -14.73 5.10
C GLU A 208 0.00 -15.29 6.14
N TYR A 209 0.00 -16.60 6.37
CA TYR A 209 -0.99 -17.26 7.22
C TYR A 209 -1.05 -16.66 8.64
N SER A 210 0.09 -16.53 9.32
CA SER A 210 0.14 -16.00 10.68
C SER A 210 -0.37 -14.55 10.73
N LYS A 211 0.10 -13.71 9.80
CA LYS A 211 -0.38 -12.32 9.66
C LYS A 211 -1.89 -12.26 9.43
N ALA A 212 -2.43 -13.17 8.63
CA ALA A 212 -3.86 -13.25 8.33
C ALA A 212 -4.67 -13.66 9.56
N VAL A 213 -4.20 -14.64 10.34
CA VAL A 213 -4.82 -15.05 11.61
C VAL A 213 -4.83 -13.89 12.60
N ASP A 214 -3.69 -13.23 12.79
CA ASP A 214 -3.57 -12.09 13.71
C ASP A 214 -4.50 -10.94 13.28
N TYR A 215 -4.51 -10.62 11.99
CA TYR A 215 -5.37 -9.56 11.46
C TYR A 215 -6.84 -9.93 11.59
N TYR A 216 -7.23 -11.15 11.22
CA TYR A 216 -8.61 -11.64 11.36
C TYR A 216 -9.09 -11.61 12.82
N GLY A 217 -8.25 -12.06 13.77
CA GLY A 217 -8.56 -12.07 15.20
C GLY A 217 -8.67 -10.65 15.78
N SER A 218 -8.02 -9.67 15.18
CA SER A 218 -8.17 -8.26 15.54
C SER A 218 -9.47 -7.61 15.04
N LEU A 219 -10.17 -8.24 14.08
CA LEU A 219 -11.40 -7.69 13.51
C LEU A 219 -12.62 -7.94 14.42
N PRO A 220 -13.49 -6.94 14.64
CA PRO A 220 -14.68 -7.09 15.47
C PRO A 220 -15.60 -8.23 14.98
N ASP A 221 -16.08 -9.09 15.89
CA ASP A 221 -17.02 -10.17 15.54
C ASP A 221 -18.42 -9.62 15.25
N GLN A 222 -18.86 -9.79 14.00
CA GLN A 222 -20.22 -9.44 13.56
C GLN A 222 -21.25 -10.54 13.88
N SER A 223 -20.82 -11.71 14.38
CA SER A 223 -21.70 -12.86 14.67
C SER A 223 -22.20 -12.94 16.12
N VAL A 224 -21.93 -11.94 16.96
CA VAL A 224 -22.46 -11.89 18.33
C VAL A 224 -23.26 -10.60 18.55
N PRO A 225 -24.57 -10.60 18.26
CA PRO A 225 -25.46 -9.65 18.90
C PRO A 225 -25.66 -10.09 20.35
N ASN A 226 -24.76 -9.68 21.26
CA ASN A 226 -25.09 -9.22 22.61
C ASN A 226 -23.86 -8.90 23.50
N SER A 227 -23.80 -7.61 23.88
CA SER A 227 -23.88 -7.17 25.28
C SER A 227 -22.63 -7.18 26.19
N SER A 228 -21.44 -6.85 25.68
CA SER A 228 -20.33 -6.42 26.58
C SER A 228 -19.37 -5.36 26.00
N ALA A 229 -19.42 -5.03 24.71
CA ALA A 229 -18.55 -3.99 24.16
C ALA A 229 -18.92 -2.62 24.75
N ILE A 230 -18.04 -2.08 25.59
CA ILE A 230 -18.13 -0.72 26.11
C ILE A 230 -17.55 0.21 25.05
N LEU A 231 -18.37 1.12 24.54
CA LEU A 231 -17.96 2.14 23.58
C LEU A 231 -17.98 3.52 24.24
N ILE A 232 -17.01 4.33 23.85
CA ILE A 232 -16.98 5.77 24.07
C ILE A 232 -17.34 6.42 22.74
N GLY A 233 -18.44 7.18 22.71
CA GLY A 233 -18.76 8.04 21.59
C GLY A 233 -17.82 9.24 21.59
N VAL A 234 -17.26 9.61 20.45
CA VAL A 234 -16.42 10.81 20.32
C VAL A 234 -17.03 11.69 19.25
N ILE A 235 -17.41 12.91 19.62
CA ILE A 235 -18.04 13.88 18.74
C ILE A 235 -17.14 15.10 18.66
N LEU A 236 -16.55 15.36 17.48
CA LEU A 236 -15.61 16.45 17.27
C LEU A 236 -15.88 17.15 15.93
N PRO A 237 -15.63 18.46 15.82
CA PRO A 237 -15.70 19.18 14.55
C PRO A 237 -14.40 18.96 13.77
N LEU A 238 -14.42 18.02 12.82
CA LEU A 238 -13.27 17.71 11.98
C LEU A 238 -13.41 18.44 10.64
N GLN A 239 -13.24 19.77 10.65
CA GLN A 239 -13.32 20.57 9.43
C GLN A 239 -12.29 20.08 8.40
N ARG A 240 -12.72 19.78 7.18
CA ARG A 240 -11.83 19.37 6.09
C ARG A 240 -11.69 20.48 5.05
N ASN A 241 -10.48 20.69 4.54
CA ASN A 241 -10.28 21.53 3.35
C ASN A 241 -10.79 20.82 2.09
N SER A 242 -10.81 21.54 0.96
CA SER A 242 -11.21 21.00 -0.35
C SER A 242 -10.36 19.81 -0.84
N ALA A 243 -9.18 19.59 -0.23
CA ALA A 243 -8.30 18.44 -0.47
C ALA A 243 -8.53 17.28 0.54
N GLY A 244 -9.55 17.36 1.40
CA GLY A 244 -9.92 16.32 2.35
C GLY A 244 -9.10 16.28 3.65
N GLN A 245 -8.13 17.19 3.84
CA GLN A 245 -7.28 17.28 5.03
C GLN A 245 -8.01 17.97 6.17
N ILE A 246 -7.87 17.44 7.39
CA ILE A 246 -8.49 18.04 8.58
C ILE A 246 -7.70 19.30 8.96
N THR A 247 -8.42 20.41 9.13
CA THR A 247 -7.90 21.76 9.36
C THR A 247 -8.04 22.22 10.82
N SER A 248 -8.91 21.57 11.61
CA SER A 248 -9.08 21.88 13.04
C SER A 248 -7.96 21.25 13.88
N THR A 249 -6.83 21.95 13.98
CA THR A 249 -5.64 21.49 14.74
C THR A 249 -5.99 21.10 16.18
N ALA A 250 -6.78 21.92 16.90
CA ALA A 250 -7.18 21.64 18.28
C ALA A 250 -8.01 20.35 18.41
N SER A 251 -8.95 20.11 17.48
CA SER A 251 -9.79 18.90 17.50
C SER A 251 -9.00 17.65 17.15
N LEU A 252 -8.02 17.77 16.25
CA LEU A 252 -7.08 16.70 15.91
C LEU A 252 -6.19 16.31 17.10
N GLU A 253 -5.58 17.30 17.76
CA GLU A 253 -4.70 17.05 18.92
C GLU A 253 -5.47 16.36 20.06
N ILE A 254 -6.70 16.83 20.33
CA ILE A 254 -7.57 16.19 21.32
C ILE A 254 -7.93 14.76 20.90
N LEU A 255 -8.27 14.54 19.62
CA LEU A 255 -8.58 13.21 19.10
C LEU A 255 -7.39 12.25 19.23
N GLU A 256 -6.19 12.67 18.88
CA GLU A 256 -4.98 11.87 19.02
C GLU A 256 -4.66 11.57 20.49
N GLY A 257 -4.88 12.53 21.39
CA GLY A 257 -4.79 12.29 22.84
C GLY A 257 -5.78 11.23 23.33
N ILE A 258 -7.03 11.27 22.87
CA ILE A 258 -8.06 10.27 23.21
C ILE A 258 -7.65 8.89 22.68
N LYS A 259 -7.19 8.79 21.42
CA LYS A 259 -6.74 7.53 20.82
C LYS A 259 -5.54 6.95 21.56
N PHE A 260 -4.57 7.79 21.91
CA PHE A 260 -3.39 7.39 22.67
C PHE A 260 -3.78 6.82 24.04
N ALA A 261 -4.62 7.53 24.80
CA ALA A 261 -5.10 7.06 26.09
C ALA A 261 -5.89 5.74 26.00
N LEU A 262 -6.71 5.57 24.96
CA LEU A 262 -7.43 4.31 24.72
C LEU A 262 -6.47 3.16 24.39
N SER A 263 -5.47 3.42 23.55
CA SER A 263 -4.46 2.42 23.19
C SER A 263 -3.73 1.92 24.42
N GLU A 264 -3.27 2.83 25.28
CA GLU A 264 -2.62 2.51 26.55
C GLU A 264 -3.57 1.75 27.49
N PHE A 265 -4.84 2.17 27.58
CA PHE A 265 -5.83 1.49 28.42
C PHE A 265 -6.09 0.05 27.96
N ASN A 266 -6.20 -0.18 26.65
CA ASN A 266 -6.49 -1.48 26.08
C ASN A 266 -5.26 -2.42 26.03
N LEU A 267 -4.05 -1.90 26.25
CA LEU A 267 -2.83 -2.68 26.17
C LEU A 267 -2.83 -3.78 27.25
N GLY A 268 -2.76 -5.04 26.82
CA GLY A 268 -2.72 -6.20 27.72
C GLY A 268 -4.04 -6.52 28.43
N ARG A 269 -5.16 -5.87 28.07
CA ARG A 269 -6.49 -6.16 28.64
C ARG A 269 -7.32 -7.08 27.76
N GLU A 270 -8.01 -8.03 28.40
CA GLU A 270 -9.00 -8.89 27.75
C GLU A 270 -10.30 -8.12 27.45
N GLU A 271 -10.77 -7.33 28.42
CA GLU A 271 -11.91 -6.41 28.22
C GLU A 271 -11.42 -5.07 27.66
N LYS A 272 -11.75 -4.81 26.40
CA LYS A 272 -11.36 -3.59 25.68
C LYS A 272 -12.51 -2.61 25.57
N ILE A 273 -12.16 -1.33 25.58
CA ILE A 273 -13.09 -0.23 25.27
C ILE A 273 -12.86 0.21 23.83
N GLY A 274 -13.93 0.42 23.08
CA GLY A 274 -13.87 0.95 21.71
C GLY A 274 -14.19 2.44 21.64
N LEU A 275 -13.82 3.07 20.52
CA LEU A 275 -14.23 4.43 20.18
C LEU A 275 -15.16 4.42 18.98
N LEU A 276 -16.24 5.19 19.07
CA LEU A 276 -17.10 5.52 17.93
C LEU A 276 -16.95 7.00 17.60
N LEU A 277 -16.14 7.30 16.59
CA LEU A 277 -15.85 8.68 16.18
C LEU A 277 -16.90 9.19 15.20
N ARG A 278 -17.44 10.39 15.46
CA ARG A 278 -18.31 11.12 14.54
C ARG A 278 -17.87 12.57 14.39
N ASP A 279 -17.92 13.01 13.14
CA ASP A 279 -17.61 14.38 12.74
C ASP A 279 -18.91 15.18 12.70
N THR A 280 -19.02 16.19 13.55
CA THR A 280 -20.19 17.08 13.58
C THR A 280 -20.24 18.01 12.38
N LYS A 281 -19.10 18.25 11.72
CA LYS A 281 -18.93 19.26 10.67
C LYS A 281 -19.38 20.67 11.08
N ASN A 282 -19.54 20.94 12.37
CA ASN A 282 -20.25 22.12 12.89
C ASN A 282 -21.65 22.32 12.29
N ASP A 283 -22.35 21.24 11.98
CA ASP A 283 -23.64 21.24 11.32
C ASP A 283 -24.73 20.61 12.22
N ILE A 284 -25.86 21.30 12.37
CA ILE A 284 -26.94 20.88 13.27
C ILE A 284 -27.62 19.59 12.77
N ASP A 285 -27.77 19.41 11.46
CA ASP A 285 -28.42 18.22 10.91
C ASP A 285 -27.52 16.99 11.07
N GLU A 286 -26.20 17.15 10.96
CA GLU A 286 -25.25 16.10 11.30
C GLU A 286 -25.27 15.77 12.80
N ILE A 287 -25.34 16.77 13.69
CA ILE A 287 -25.51 16.55 15.15
C ILE A 287 -26.76 15.72 15.43
N LYS A 288 -27.89 16.00 14.77
CA LYS A 288 -29.13 15.22 14.90
C LYS A 288 -28.98 13.78 14.41
N LYS A 289 -28.29 13.55 13.31
CA LYS A 289 -28.00 12.19 12.82
C LYS A 289 -27.16 11.42 13.84
N ILE A 290 -26.13 12.06 14.39
CA ILE A 290 -25.26 11.48 15.42
C ILE A 290 -26.06 11.17 16.68
N LYS A 291 -26.96 12.08 17.11
CA LYS A 291 -27.87 11.85 18.24
C LYS A 291 -28.66 10.56 18.06
N ASN A 292 -29.35 10.42 16.93
CA ASN A 292 -30.16 9.24 16.64
C ASN A 292 -29.33 7.95 16.59
N GLU A 293 -28.10 8.00 16.05
CA GLU A 293 -27.20 6.86 16.05
C GLU A 293 -26.79 6.48 17.48
N PHE A 294 -26.41 7.46 18.29
CA PHE A 294 -25.85 7.23 19.61
C PHE A 294 -26.92 6.78 20.61
N GLU A 295 -28.11 7.37 20.54
CA GLU A 295 -29.27 6.99 21.37
C GLU A 295 -29.67 5.52 21.14
N ASN A 296 -29.61 5.04 19.89
CA ASN A 296 -29.97 3.68 19.52
C ASN A 296 -28.83 2.66 19.75
N ASN A 297 -27.68 3.09 20.28
CA ASN A 297 -26.51 2.25 20.48
C ASN A 297 -26.22 2.04 21.98
N SER A 298 -26.77 0.94 22.52
CA SER A 298 -26.65 0.60 23.95
C SER A 298 -25.21 0.28 24.41
N SER A 299 -24.26 0.10 23.50
CA SER A 299 -22.84 -0.06 23.81
C SER A 299 -22.17 1.26 24.19
N ILE A 300 -22.69 2.41 23.76
CA ILE A 300 -22.12 3.72 24.10
C ILE A 300 -22.48 4.06 25.54
N LYS A 301 -21.45 4.21 26.38
CA LYS A 301 -21.64 4.53 27.81
C LYS A 301 -21.41 5.99 28.14
N ILE A 302 -20.68 6.70 27.29
CA ILE A 302 -20.32 8.10 27.49
C ILE A 302 -19.93 8.73 26.15
N ILE A 303 -20.10 10.04 26.05
CA ILE A 303 -19.71 10.85 24.90
C ILE A 303 -18.60 11.81 25.32
N LEU A 304 -17.52 11.85 24.55
CA LEU A 304 -16.44 12.83 24.67
C LEU A 304 -16.54 13.86 23.56
N GLY A 305 -16.55 15.13 23.94
CA GLY A 305 -16.75 16.28 23.06
C GLY A 305 -18.19 16.83 23.11
N PRO A 306 -18.50 17.86 22.30
CA PRO A 306 -17.57 18.63 21.47
C PRO A 306 -16.57 19.47 22.28
N VAL A 307 -15.65 20.17 21.60
CA VAL A 307 -14.53 20.89 22.25
C VAL A 307 -14.72 22.40 22.32
N PHE A 308 -15.56 22.98 21.47
CA PHE A 308 -15.84 24.41 21.44
C PHE A 308 -17.19 24.73 22.09
N SER A 309 -17.27 25.80 22.88
CA SER A 309 -18.44 26.10 23.70
C SER A 309 -19.73 26.36 22.91
N ASN A 310 -19.63 26.98 21.73
CA ASN A 310 -20.76 27.18 20.82
C ASN A 310 -21.34 25.85 20.32
N GLU A 311 -20.47 24.90 20.00
CA GLU A 311 -20.85 23.58 19.50
C GLU A 311 -21.39 22.70 20.62
N VAL A 312 -20.77 22.74 21.80
CA VAL A 312 -21.30 22.08 23.00
C VAL A 312 -22.75 22.53 23.25
N ARG A 313 -23.02 23.83 23.18
CA ARG A 313 -24.39 24.36 23.35
C ARG A 313 -25.37 23.79 22.32
N ALA A 314 -24.97 23.73 21.05
CA ALA A 314 -25.80 23.13 20.00
C ALA A 314 -26.04 21.64 20.27
N THR A 315 -25.01 20.89 20.64
CA THR A 315 -25.12 19.47 21.00
C THR A 315 -26.02 19.25 22.21
N LEU A 316 -25.86 20.01 23.30
CA LEU A 316 -26.67 19.84 24.51
C LEU A 316 -28.15 20.15 24.27
N ASN A 317 -28.47 21.12 23.41
CA ASN A 317 -29.85 21.40 23.03
C ASN A 317 -30.49 20.23 22.27
N GLU A 318 -29.73 19.57 21.39
CA GLU A 318 -30.23 18.42 20.60
C GLU A 318 -30.22 17.11 21.41
N PHE A 319 -29.32 16.96 22.39
CA PHE A 319 -29.16 15.77 23.24
C PHE A 319 -29.90 15.86 24.58
N ILE A 320 -30.81 16.82 24.75
CA ILE A 320 -31.47 17.11 26.03
C ILE A 320 -32.23 15.90 26.62
N ASP A 321 -32.74 15.02 25.75
CA ASP A 321 -33.50 13.82 26.04
C ASP A 321 -32.64 12.53 25.99
N VAL A 322 -31.36 12.63 25.67
CA VAL A 322 -30.44 11.49 25.58
C VAL A 322 -29.86 11.18 26.95
N ASN A 323 -30.07 9.96 27.43
CA ASN A 323 -29.56 9.50 28.72
C ASN A 323 -28.13 8.92 28.64
N ILE A 324 -27.22 9.66 28.01
CA ILE A 324 -25.80 9.31 27.90
C ILE A 324 -24.99 10.50 28.42
N PRO A 325 -24.08 10.32 29.40
CA PRO A 325 -23.25 11.42 29.89
C PRO A 325 -22.37 12.00 28.79
N ILE A 326 -22.25 13.33 28.75
CA ILE A 326 -21.43 14.07 27.79
C ILE A 326 -20.34 14.82 28.56
N ILE A 327 -19.07 14.60 28.18
CA ILE A 327 -17.93 15.31 28.75
C ILE A 327 -17.27 16.17 27.67
N SER A 328 -17.29 17.49 27.83
CA SER A 328 -16.48 18.37 26.99
C SER A 328 -15.08 18.54 27.59
N PRO A 329 -14.01 18.24 26.84
CA PRO A 329 -12.65 18.30 27.37
C PRO A 329 -12.10 19.74 27.46
N ASN A 330 -12.61 20.68 26.67
CA ASN A 330 -12.00 22.02 26.55
C ASN A 330 -12.99 23.21 26.55
N ALA A 331 -14.30 22.97 26.59
CA ALA A 331 -15.27 24.08 26.67
C ALA A 331 -15.19 24.77 28.04
N THR A 332 -15.22 26.11 28.05
CA THR A 332 -14.95 26.91 29.28
C THR A 332 -16.04 27.93 29.63
N ASP A 333 -17.07 28.09 28.79
CA ASP A 333 -18.21 28.96 29.10
C ASP A 333 -18.93 28.52 30.39
N ASP A 334 -19.29 29.49 31.23
CA ASP A 334 -19.83 29.27 32.59
C ASP A 334 -21.21 28.63 32.62
N ASP A 335 -22.00 28.82 31.57
CA ASP A 335 -23.42 28.45 31.54
C ASP A 335 -23.66 27.03 31.03
N LEU A 336 -22.67 26.38 30.42
CA LEU A 336 -22.84 25.07 29.78
C LEU A 336 -23.29 23.98 30.76
N THR A 337 -22.80 24.00 32.01
CA THR A 337 -23.22 23.02 33.05
C THR A 337 -24.65 23.21 33.52
N THR A 338 -25.32 24.29 33.13
CA THR A 338 -26.73 24.53 33.45
C THR A 338 -27.69 24.07 32.34
N LEU A 339 -27.16 23.72 31.16
CA LEU A 339 -27.96 23.34 29.99
C LEU A 339 -28.44 21.89 30.05
N SER A 340 -27.71 21.00 30.73
CA SER A 340 -28.05 19.58 30.86
C SER A 340 -27.46 18.98 32.12
N ASP A 341 -28.25 18.19 32.85
CA ASP A 341 -27.81 17.44 34.03
C ASP A 341 -26.84 16.31 33.67
N ASN A 342 -26.86 15.85 32.42
CA ASN A 342 -25.99 14.79 31.90
C ASN A 342 -24.67 15.34 31.31
N PHE A 343 -24.39 16.63 31.46
CA PHE A 343 -23.19 17.26 30.92
C PHE A 343 -22.15 17.61 31.98
N PHE A 344 -20.89 17.34 31.67
CA PHE A 344 -19.74 17.63 32.52
C PHE A 344 -18.66 18.39 31.74
N GLN A 345 -18.11 19.42 32.37
CA GLN A 345 -16.94 20.13 31.87
C GLN A 345 -15.70 19.55 32.53
N ALA A 346 -14.77 18.99 31.73
CA ALA A 346 -13.49 18.53 32.26
C ALA A 346 -12.56 19.71 32.57
N ASN A 347 -12.65 20.78 31.78
CA ASN A 347 -11.90 22.01 32.00
C ASN A 347 -12.80 23.02 32.76
N PRO A 348 -12.44 23.44 34.00
CA PRO A 348 -13.25 24.40 34.74
C PRO A 348 -13.34 25.73 34.00
N SER A 349 -14.45 26.45 34.17
CA SER A 349 -14.66 27.74 33.55
C SER A 349 -13.65 28.80 34.02
N PHE A 350 -13.46 29.87 33.25
CA PHE A 350 -12.57 30.98 33.63
C PHE A 350 -12.96 31.60 34.96
N SER A 351 -14.26 31.81 35.20
CA SER A 351 -14.76 32.38 36.46
C SER A 351 -14.51 31.45 37.65
N LYS A 352 -14.61 30.13 37.48
CA LYS A 352 -14.26 29.16 38.55
C LYS A 352 -12.76 29.12 38.80
N ARG A 353 -11.92 29.13 37.75
CA ARG A 353 -10.45 29.20 37.90
C ARG A 353 -10.02 30.46 38.64
N GLY A 354 -10.63 31.61 38.31
CA GLY A 354 -10.35 32.88 38.96
C GLY A 354 -10.85 33.01 40.41
N ARG A 355 -11.69 32.08 40.91
CA ARG A 355 -12.05 32.00 42.35
C ARG A 355 -11.11 31.11 43.16
N ILE A 356 -10.37 30.23 42.48
CA ILE A 356 -9.46 29.25 43.09
C ILE A 356 -8.03 29.81 43.16
N MET A 357 -7.67 30.68 42.20
CA MET A 357 -6.48 31.55 42.27
C MET A 357 -6.75 32.74 43.18
#